data_AF-A0A6G6PGW2-F1
#
_entry.id   AF-A0A6G6PGW2-F1
#
_cell.length_a   1.000
_cell.length_b   1.000
_cell.length_c   1.000
_cell.angle_alpha   90.00
_cell.angle_beta   90.00
_cell.angle_gamma   90.00
#
_symmetry.space_group_name_H-M   'P 1'
#
loop_
_entity.id
_entity.type
_entity.pdbx_description
1 polymer ?
#
loop_
_entity_poly.entity_id
_entity_poly.type
_entity_poly.pdbx_seq_one_letter_code
_entity_poly.pdbx_strand_id
1 'polypeptide(L)'
;MVKPPRNGKDNNQGFFPKQSSVKSVKETPHSFSIIRAFSKIINYGFSLFYVGFILSVWFFPEYYTVEIIYNLTLILIFEFILVHSGVFMAVFRDWRILTLFALFYGLFALAINMSVLGDSPLILYLYSATVANRMLFGLTSRTEQERSENMGYSALMALNFMFCIFSVLILSFLVPYGGLTPEYLRSIDYYSSISTGGEFPDKPHVAFAFGVLYFGMPIFMACLTHFLCKGHSIYQEKGK
;
A
#
# COMPACT_ATOMS: atom_id res chain seq x y z
N MET A 1 18.32 31.93 66.40
CA MET A 1 18.68 30.52 66.17
C MET A 1 17.40 29.70 66.04
N VAL A 2 16.81 29.59 64.84
CA VAL A 2 15.84 28.55 64.43
C VAL A 2 15.94 28.43 62.90
N LYS A 3 16.13 27.20 62.40
CA LYS A 3 16.41 26.87 60.98
C LYS A 3 15.20 27.10 60.06
N PRO A 4 15.39 27.46 58.78
CA PRO A 4 14.32 27.49 57.79
C PRO A 4 14.01 26.06 57.27
N PRO A 5 12.74 25.73 56.95
CA PRO A 5 12.42 24.51 56.23
C PRO A 5 12.56 24.70 54.71
N ARG A 6 12.93 23.59 54.06
CA ARG A 6 13.34 23.44 52.66
C ARG A 6 12.15 23.38 51.69
N ASN A 7 12.31 24.07 50.56
CA ASN A 7 12.08 23.66 49.16
C ASN A 7 10.94 22.64 48.88
N GLY A 8 9.88 23.09 48.20
CA GLY A 8 8.82 22.27 47.62
C GLY A 8 8.60 22.63 46.15
N LYS A 9 9.01 21.71 45.26
CA LYS A 9 9.06 21.80 43.80
C LYS A 9 7.70 22.04 43.12
N ASP A 10 7.75 22.82 42.04
CA ASP A 10 6.76 22.92 40.98
C ASP A 10 6.23 21.56 40.52
N ASN A 11 4.92 21.33 40.70
CA ASN A 11 4.19 20.24 40.08
C ASN A 11 3.64 20.69 38.72
N ASN A 12 4.50 20.69 37.70
CA ASN A 12 4.07 20.69 36.30
C ASN A 12 4.24 19.26 35.74
N GLN A 13 3.30 18.38 36.05
CA GLN A 13 3.21 17.05 35.45
C GLN A 13 2.26 17.12 34.25
N GLY A 14 2.83 17.34 33.07
CA GLY A 14 2.12 17.20 31.80
C GLY A 14 1.67 15.75 31.56
N PHE A 15 0.57 15.62 30.82
CA PHE A 15 -0.23 14.42 30.51
C PHE A 15 0.50 13.28 29.75
N PHE A 16 1.83 13.33 29.60
CA PHE A 16 2.61 12.30 28.90
C PHE A 16 3.69 11.71 29.83
N PRO A 17 3.72 10.39 30.05
CA PRO A 17 4.81 9.77 30.80
C PRO A 17 6.13 9.91 30.02
N LYS A 18 7.16 10.45 30.70
CA LYS A 18 8.55 10.47 30.20
C LYS A 18 9.04 9.04 30.00
N GLN A 19 9.16 8.61 28.75
CA GLN A 19 9.71 7.30 28.41
C GLN A 19 11.22 7.27 28.67
N SER A 20 11.66 6.22 29.36
CA SER A 20 13.07 5.94 29.60
C SER A 20 13.81 5.76 28.28
N SER A 21 14.95 6.45 28.17
CA SER A 21 15.83 6.46 27.01
C SER A 21 16.38 5.06 26.73
N VAL A 22 15.79 4.39 25.73
CA VAL A 22 16.41 3.22 25.09
C VAL A 22 17.72 3.71 24.46
N LYS A 23 18.83 3.04 24.78
CA LYS A 23 20.17 3.35 24.27
C LYS A 23 20.13 3.48 22.74
N SER A 24 20.28 4.72 22.27
CA SER A 24 20.49 5.06 20.86
C SER A 24 21.81 4.44 20.42
N VAL A 25 21.75 3.31 19.73
CA VAL A 25 22.88 2.80 18.94
C VAL A 25 23.17 3.85 17.86
N LYS A 26 24.39 4.39 17.87
CA LYS A 26 24.83 5.43 16.94
C LYS A 26 25.16 4.78 15.59
N GLU A 27 24.11 4.46 14.83
CA GLU A 27 24.17 3.86 13.50
C GLU A 27 24.44 4.94 12.43
N THR A 28 25.19 4.61 11.39
CA THR A 28 25.65 5.58 10.39
C THR A 28 24.53 5.99 9.42
N PRO A 29 24.33 7.30 9.18
CA PRO A 29 23.20 7.83 8.39
C PRO A 29 23.20 7.42 6.90
N HIS A 30 24.33 6.95 6.37
CA HIS A 30 24.52 6.69 4.94
C HIS A 30 23.95 5.33 4.47
N SER A 31 24.00 4.30 5.31
CA SER A 31 23.46 2.96 4.99
C SER A 31 21.93 2.99 4.86
N PHE A 32 21.29 3.78 5.70
CA PHE A 32 19.84 3.92 5.75
C PHE A 32 19.28 4.68 4.52
N SER A 33 20.01 5.68 4.03
CA SER A 33 19.64 6.44 2.82
C SER A 33 19.59 5.55 1.58
N ILE A 34 20.57 4.65 1.42
CA ILE A 34 20.65 3.74 0.27
C ILE A 34 19.53 2.69 0.31
N ILE A 35 19.28 2.07 1.47
CA ILE A 35 18.20 1.09 1.64
C ILE A 35 16.83 1.73 1.33
N ARG A 36 16.62 2.96 1.80
CA ARG A 36 15.39 3.71 1.55
C ARG A 36 15.24 4.09 0.07
N ALA A 37 16.30 4.54 -0.58
CA ALA A 37 16.28 4.86 -2.01
C ALA A 37 16.01 3.62 -2.87
N PHE A 38 16.70 2.51 -2.57
CA PHE A 38 16.50 1.22 -3.23
C PHE A 38 15.08 0.72 -3.07
N SER A 39 14.54 0.76 -1.86
CA SER A 39 13.18 0.28 -1.59
C SER A 39 12.10 1.19 -2.23
N LYS A 40 12.36 2.51 -2.36
CA LYS A 40 11.50 3.41 -3.16
C LYS A 40 11.53 3.07 -4.65
N ILE A 41 12.71 2.80 -5.22
CA ILE A 41 12.85 2.37 -6.62
C ILE A 41 12.10 1.05 -6.84
N ILE A 42 12.26 0.10 -5.93
CA ILE A 42 11.53 -1.18 -5.97
C ILE A 42 10.02 -0.95 -5.92
N ASN A 43 9.52 -0.05 -5.08
CA ASN A 43 8.08 0.25 -5.02
C ASN A 43 7.55 0.82 -6.34
N TYR A 44 8.26 1.75 -6.96
CA TYR A 44 7.87 2.28 -8.27
C TYR A 44 7.96 1.21 -9.36
N GLY A 45 9.00 0.36 -9.32
CA GLY A 45 9.17 -0.77 -10.22
C GLY A 45 8.03 -1.78 -10.11
N PHE A 46 7.66 -2.17 -8.88
CA PHE A 46 6.52 -3.04 -8.64
C PHE A 46 5.21 -2.39 -9.08
N SER A 47 5.00 -1.11 -8.78
CA SER A 47 3.77 -0.41 -9.20
C SER A 47 3.65 -0.38 -10.73
N LEU A 48 4.76 -0.09 -11.44
CA LEU A 48 4.79 -0.08 -12.90
C LEU A 48 4.55 -1.49 -13.47
N PHE A 49 5.19 -2.51 -12.87
CA PHE A 49 4.98 -3.90 -13.23
C PHE A 49 3.52 -4.32 -13.04
N TYR A 50 2.90 -3.99 -11.90
CA TYR A 50 1.49 -4.27 -11.65
C TYR A 50 0.58 -3.58 -12.67
N VAL A 51 0.82 -2.30 -12.97
CA VAL A 51 0.03 -1.59 -14.00
C VAL A 51 0.16 -2.29 -15.36
N GLY A 52 1.39 -2.61 -15.78
CA GLY A 52 1.62 -3.32 -17.05
C GLY A 52 0.97 -4.70 -17.08
N PHE A 53 1.08 -5.45 -15.99
CA PHE A 53 0.51 -6.80 -15.85
C PHE A 53 -1.03 -6.76 -15.81
N ILE A 54 -1.63 -5.82 -15.09
CA ILE A 54 -3.09 -5.66 -15.07
C ILE A 54 -3.59 -5.26 -16.46
N LEU A 55 -2.92 -4.33 -17.15
CA LEU A 55 -3.28 -3.94 -18.51
C LEU A 55 -3.15 -5.10 -19.50
N SER A 56 -2.10 -5.93 -19.39
CA SER A 56 -1.91 -7.07 -20.27
C SER A 56 -3.02 -8.11 -20.08
N VAL A 57 -3.39 -8.43 -18.84
CA VAL A 57 -4.50 -9.35 -18.54
C VAL A 57 -5.85 -8.72 -18.92
N TRP A 58 -6.02 -7.40 -18.78
CA TRP A 58 -7.27 -6.72 -19.11
C TRP A 58 -7.55 -6.67 -20.62
N PHE A 59 -6.55 -6.33 -21.44
CA PHE A 59 -6.74 -6.20 -22.89
C PHE A 59 -6.49 -7.49 -23.66
N PHE A 60 -5.65 -8.39 -23.13
CA PHE A 60 -5.29 -9.66 -23.77
C PHE A 60 -5.47 -10.85 -22.82
N PRO A 61 -6.68 -11.08 -22.29
CA PRO A 61 -6.91 -12.18 -21.34
C PRO A 61 -6.70 -13.57 -21.95
N GLU A 62 -6.77 -13.69 -23.28
CA GLU A 62 -6.57 -14.95 -24.03
C GLU A 62 -5.23 -15.64 -23.76
N TYR A 63 -4.19 -14.89 -23.39
CA TYR A 63 -2.87 -15.45 -23.07
C TYR A 63 -2.75 -15.92 -21.61
N TYR A 64 -3.80 -15.79 -20.81
CA TYR A 64 -3.79 -16.07 -19.38
C TYR A 64 -4.88 -17.07 -18.99
N THR A 65 -4.68 -17.75 -17.87
CA THR A 65 -5.67 -18.69 -17.33
C THR A 65 -6.74 -17.97 -16.54
N VAL A 66 -7.92 -18.59 -16.42
CA VAL A 66 -9.04 -18.16 -15.55
C VAL A 66 -8.56 -17.86 -14.13
N GLU A 67 -7.67 -18.71 -13.60
CA GLU A 67 -7.05 -18.57 -12.29
C GLU A 67 -6.29 -17.26 -12.14
N ILE A 68 -5.51 -16.85 -13.15
CA ILE A 68 -4.74 -15.59 -13.09
C ILE A 68 -5.68 -14.39 -13.01
N ILE A 69 -6.74 -14.37 -13.82
CA ILE A 69 -7.73 -13.28 -13.85
C ILE A 69 -8.40 -13.15 -12.47
N TYR A 70 -8.85 -14.26 -11.90
CA TYR A 70 -9.52 -14.29 -10.61
C TYR A 70 -8.58 -13.96 -9.44
N ASN A 71 -7.40 -14.57 -9.38
CA ASN A 71 -6.43 -14.34 -8.33
C ASN A 71 -5.90 -12.90 -8.34
N LEU A 72 -5.72 -12.30 -9.52
CA LEU A 72 -5.37 -10.89 -9.65
C LEU A 72 -6.48 -9.98 -9.12
N THR A 73 -7.74 -10.31 -9.40
CA THR A 73 -8.91 -9.61 -8.85
C THR A 73 -8.94 -9.69 -7.33
N LEU A 74 -8.70 -10.89 -6.76
CA LEU A 74 -8.61 -11.09 -5.32
C LEU A 74 -7.51 -10.22 -4.70
N ILE A 75 -6.28 -10.21 -5.25
CA ILE A 75 -5.22 -9.35 -4.74
C ILE A 75 -5.66 -7.88 -4.65
N LEU A 76 -6.34 -7.37 -5.67
CA LEU A 76 -6.80 -5.98 -5.70
C LEU A 76 -7.83 -5.68 -4.61
N ILE A 77 -8.66 -6.66 -4.25
CA ILE A 77 -9.59 -6.55 -3.12
C ILE A 77 -8.80 -6.57 -1.80
N PHE A 78 -7.86 -7.49 -1.64
CA PHE A 78 -7.06 -7.62 -0.43
C PHE A 78 -6.07 -6.47 -0.21
N GLU A 79 -5.74 -5.72 -1.26
CA GLU A 79 -4.97 -4.49 -1.15
C GLU A 79 -5.65 -3.45 -0.23
N PHE A 80 -6.99 -3.47 -0.10
CA PHE A 80 -7.71 -2.70 0.92
C PHE A 80 -7.18 -2.98 2.32
N ILE A 81 -7.05 -4.26 2.67
CA ILE A 81 -6.59 -4.68 4.00
C ILE A 81 -5.14 -4.24 4.21
N LEU A 82 -4.30 -4.38 3.19
CA LEU A 82 -2.88 -4.02 3.26
C LEU A 82 -2.65 -2.52 3.41
N VAL A 83 -3.34 -1.67 2.65
CA VAL A 83 -3.10 -0.22 2.72
C VAL A 83 -3.50 0.35 4.08
N HIS A 84 -4.57 -0.16 4.69
CA HIS A 84 -5.00 0.23 6.02
C HIS A 84 -4.07 -0.31 7.12
N SER A 85 -3.44 -1.47 6.90
CA SER A 85 -2.46 -2.04 7.84
C SER A 85 -1.28 -1.13 8.09
N GLY A 86 -0.78 -0.46 7.05
CA GLY A 86 0.30 0.52 7.18
C GLY A 86 -0.09 1.69 8.08
N VAL A 87 -1.34 2.16 7.99
CA VAL A 87 -1.85 3.26 8.83
C VAL A 87 -1.96 2.80 10.28
N PHE A 88 -2.57 1.65 10.55
CA PHE A 88 -2.72 1.15 11.92
C PHE A 88 -1.38 0.86 12.60
N MET A 89 -0.43 0.25 11.88
CA MET A 89 0.92 0.00 12.39
C MET A 89 1.70 1.31 12.63
N ALA A 90 1.45 2.36 11.85
CA ALA A 90 2.06 3.66 12.07
C ALA A 90 1.48 4.38 13.30
N VAL A 91 0.18 4.23 13.58
CA VAL A 91 -0.52 4.90 14.68
C VAL A 91 -0.22 4.24 16.04
N PHE A 92 -0.32 2.90 16.14
CA PHE A 92 -0.21 2.21 17.44
C PHE A 92 1.23 1.87 17.81
N ARG A 93 1.64 2.17 19.06
CA ARG A 93 3.01 1.91 19.57
C ARG A 93 3.11 0.73 20.55
N ASP A 94 1.98 0.15 20.93
CA ASP A 94 1.93 -0.92 21.92
C ASP A 94 2.12 -2.29 21.25
N TRP A 95 3.13 -3.04 21.70
CA TRP A 95 3.42 -4.39 21.24
C TRP A 95 2.22 -5.34 21.35
N ARG A 96 1.36 -5.17 22.38
CA ARG A 96 0.15 -6.01 22.54
C ARG A 96 -0.85 -5.76 21.42
N ILE A 97 -1.04 -4.50 21.06
CA ILE A 97 -1.94 -4.08 19.97
C ILE A 97 -1.36 -4.54 18.63
N LEU A 98 -0.05 -4.38 18.41
CA LEU A 98 0.63 -4.87 17.22
C LEU A 98 0.52 -6.41 17.09
N THR A 99 0.62 -7.15 18.19
CA THR A 99 0.43 -8.62 18.19
C THR A 99 -1.01 -9.00 17.82
N LEU A 100 -2.00 -8.27 18.33
CA LEU A 100 -3.40 -8.47 17.96
C LEU A 100 -3.64 -8.20 16.46
N PHE A 101 -3.10 -7.10 15.94
CA PHE A 101 -3.16 -6.80 14.50
C PHE A 101 -2.46 -7.87 13.68
N ALA A 102 -1.30 -8.38 14.11
CA ALA A 102 -0.60 -9.45 13.41
C ALA A 102 -1.46 -10.73 13.31
N LEU A 103 -2.16 -11.12 14.38
CA LEU A 103 -3.10 -12.25 14.35
C LEU A 103 -4.28 -11.98 13.41
N PHE A 104 -4.83 -10.76 13.44
CA PHE A 104 -5.92 -10.36 12.56
C PHE A 104 -5.50 -10.38 11.07
N TYR A 105 -4.31 -9.88 10.74
CA TYR A 105 -3.74 -9.97 9.39
C TYR A 105 -3.40 -11.42 9.00
N GLY A 106 -3.04 -12.28 9.95
CA GLY A 106 -2.90 -13.71 9.73
C GLY A 106 -4.20 -14.38 9.28
N LEU A 107 -5.35 -13.97 9.83
CA LEU A 107 -6.66 -14.45 9.37
C LEU A 107 -6.96 -14.02 7.93
N PHE A 108 -6.61 -12.80 7.55
CA PHE A 108 -6.76 -12.37 6.15
C PHE A 108 -5.81 -13.12 5.22
N ALA A 109 -4.56 -13.36 5.62
CA ALA A 109 -3.64 -14.18 4.83
C ALA A 109 -4.17 -15.60 4.62
N LEU A 110 -4.78 -16.20 5.65
CA LEU A 110 -5.46 -17.49 5.54
C LEU A 110 -6.68 -17.41 4.60
N ALA A 111 -7.49 -16.36 4.73
CA ALA A 111 -8.65 -16.15 3.85
C ALA A 111 -8.23 -16.00 2.37
N ILE A 112 -7.14 -15.28 2.09
CA ILE A 112 -6.54 -15.18 0.75
C ILE A 112 -6.17 -16.56 0.25
N ASN A 113 -5.40 -17.31 1.05
CA ASN A 113 -4.91 -18.64 0.68
C ASN A 113 -6.05 -19.62 0.38
N MET A 114 -7.16 -19.53 1.11
CA MET A 114 -8.35 -20.35 0.88
C MET A 114 -9.20 -19.88 -0.32
N SER A 115 -9.06 -18.61 -0.72
CA SER A 115 -9.86 -18.02 -1.80
C SER A 115 -9.16 -18.12 -3.16
N VAL A 116 -7.83 -18.24 -3.19
CA VAL A 116 -7.03 -18.39 -4.42
C VAL A 116 -7.47 -19.63 -5.19
N LEU A 117 -7.62 -19.47 -6.51
CA LEU A 117 -7.93 -20.55 -7.44
C LEU A 117 -6.64 -21.14 -8.00
N GLY A 118 -6.53 -22.47 -7.94
CA GLY A 118 -5.41 -23.22 -8.50
C GLY A 118 -4.08 -23.04 -7.77
N ASP A 119 -3.08 -23.80 -8.21
CA ASP A 119 -1.73 -23.83 -7.61
C ASP A 119 -0.84 -22.68 -8.11
N SER A 120 -1.38 -21.60 -8.67
CA SER A 120 -0.61 -20.52 -9.29
C SER A 120 0.16 -19.70 -8.23
N PRO A 121 1.45 -20.01 -7.97
CA PRO A 121 2.17 -19.49 -6.81
C PRO A 121 2.73 -18.09 -7.10
N LEU A 122 2.77 -17.68 -8.37
CA LEU A 122 3.34 -16.43 -8.83
C LEU A 122 2.63 -15.23 -8.22
N ILE A 123 1.30 -15.27 -8.19
CA ILE A 123 0.48 -14.17 -7.65
C ILE A 123 0.68 -14.09 -6.12
N LEU A 124 0.74 -15.24 -5.44
CA LEU A 124 1.06 -15.34 -4.02
C LEU A 124 2.49 -14.84 -3.69
N TYR A 125 3.48 -15.12 -4.53
CA TYR A 125 4.84 -14.62 -4.37
C TYR A 125 4.94 -13.12 -4.59
N LEU A 126 4.26 -12.57 -5.61
CA LEU A 126 4.19 -11.13 -5.85
C LEU A 126 3.52 -10.40 -4.68
N TYR A 127 2.43 -10.95 -4.15
CA TYR A 127 1.78 -10.44 -2.96
C TYR A 127 2.73 -10.47 -1.75
N SER A 128 3.36 -11.62 -1.48
CA SER A 128 4.28 -11.80 -0.36
C SER A 128 5.47 -10.84 -0.44
N ALA A 129 6.03 -10.65 -1.63
CA ALA A 129 7.09 -9.68 -1.87
C ALA A 129 6.63 -8.24 -1.61
N THR A 130 5.40 -7.90 -2.01
CA THR A 130 4.81 -6.57 -1.78
C THR A 130 4.60 -6.31 -0.28
N VAL A 131 4.08 -7.30 0.44
CA VAL A 131 3.88 -7.24 1.90
C VAL A 131 5.23 -7.13 2.62
N ALA A 132 6.21 -7.96 2.27
CA ALA A 132 7.55 -7.91 2.85
C ALA A 132 8.21 -6.55 2.62
N ASN A 133 8.13 -5.99 1.42
CA ASN A 133 8.69 -4.67 1.12
C ASN A 133 8.02 -3.58 1.97
N ARG A 134 6.71 -3.65 2.19
CA ARG A 134 5.97 -2.71 3.06
C ARG A 134 6.30 -2.86 4.54
N MET A 135 6.45 -4.09 5.03
CA MET A 135 6.87 -4.35 6.42
C MET A 135 8.29 -3.85 6.68
N LEU A 136 9.21 -4.00 5.72
CA LEU A 136 10.57 -3.46 5.82
C LEU A 136 10.57 -1.93 6.01
N PHE A 137 9.69 -1.19 5.32
CA PHE A 137 9.53 0.25 5.53
C PHE A 137 9.00 0.60 6.93
N GLY A 138 8.02 -0.16 7.43
CA GLY A 138 7.46 0.06 8.77
C GLY A 138 8.46 -0.22 9.90
N LEU A 139 9.27 -1.28 9.76
CA LEU A 139 10.26 -1.69 10.77
C LEU A 139 11.51 -0.83 10.77
N THR A 140 11.85 -0.20 9.64
CA THR A 140 13.08 0.60 9.53
C THR A 140 12.90 2.02 10.11
N SER A 141 11.70 2.59 10.19
CA SER A 141 11.47 3.90 10.85
C SER A 141 11.67 3.85 12.37
N ARG A 142 12.86 4.26 12.83
CA ARG A 142 13.25 4.26 14.25
C ARG A 142 13.22 5.64 14.90
N THR A 143 13.16 6.73 14.14
CA THR A 143 13.04 8.09 14.66
C THR A 143 11.59 8.61 14.58
N GLU A 144 11.17 9.47 15.52
CA GLU A 144 9.81 10.04 15.54
C GLU A 144 9.50 10.88 14.27
N GLN A 145 10.52 11.51 13.68
CA GLN A 145 10.39 12.27 12.43
C GLN A 145 10.13 11.33 11.22
N GLU A 146 10.93 10.27 11.07
CA GLU A 146 10.74 9.29 9.99
C GLU A 146 9.43 8.52 10.13
N ARG A 147 8.99 8.29 11.37
CA ARG A 147 7.69 7.68 11.64
C ARG A 147 6.55 8.61 11.23
N SER A 148 6.64 9.91 11.51
CA SER A 148 5.64 10.89 11.07
C SER A 148 5.56 10.97 9.54
N GLU A 149 6.70 10.91 8.85
CA GLU A 149 6.76 10.87 7.39
C GLU A 149 6.14 9.59 6.82
N ASN A 150 6.49 8.42 7.39
CA ASN A 150 5.91 7.14 7.01
C ASN A 150 4.40 7.08 7.27
N MET A 151 3.95 7.61 8.42
CA MET A 151 2.52 7.70 8.75
C MET A 151 1.77 8.58 7.75
N GLY A 152 2.34 9.74 7.40
CA GLY A 152 1.78 10.62 6.38
C GLY A 152 1.71 9.94 5.01
N TYR A 153 2.76 9.23 4.60
CA TYR A 153 2.79 8.47 3.36
C TYR A 153 1.73 7.33 3.35
N SER A 154 1.63 6.55 4.42
CA SER A 154 0.62 5.50 4.54
C SER A 154 -0.80 6.06 4.53
N ALA A 155 -1.03 7.20 5.20
CA ALA A 155 -2.33 7.88 5.17
C ALA A 155 -2.67 8.39 3.76
N LEU A 156 -1.71 8.97 3.03
CA LEU A 156 -1.89 9.38 1.64
C LEU A 156 -2.19 8.19 0.72
N MET A 157 -1.52 7.06 0.89
CA MET A 157 -1.80 5.84 0.13
C MET A 157 -3.20 5.28 0.44
N ALA A 158 -3.65 5.33 1.69
CA ALA A 158 -5.00 4.91 2.06
C ALA A 158 -6.06 5.87 1.49
N LEU A 159 -5.81 7.18 1.51
CA LEU A 159 -6.70 8.16 0.86
C LEU A 159 -6.74 7.98 -0.66
N ASN A 160 -5.59 7.71 -1.29
CA ASN A 160 -5.49 7.37 -2.70
C ASN A 160 -6.32 6.13 -3.03
N PHE A 161 -6.20 5.08 -2.21
CA PHE A 161 -7.02 3.88 -2.34
C PHE A 161 -8.52 4.23 -2.31
N MET A 162 -8.97 4.98 -1.29
CA MET A 162 -10.37 5.36 -1.13
C MET A 162 -10.86 6.21 -2.32
N PHE A 163 -10.05 7.15 -2.78
CA PHE A 163 -10.36 7.97 -3.94
C PHE A 163 -10.50 7.12 -5.20
N CYS A 164 -9.56 6.22 -5.48
CA CYS A 164 -9.58 5.36 -6.66
C CYS A 164 -10.77 4.38 -6.63
N ILE A 165 -11.03 3.70 -5.51
CA ILE A 165 -12.11 2.71 -5.43
C ILE A 165 -13.47 3.38 -5.61
N PHE A 166 -13.72 4.52 -4.96
CA PHE A 166 -14.98 5.25 -5.14
C PHE A 166 -15.12 5.79 -6.56
N SER A 167 -14.04 6.36 -7.13
CA SER A 167 -14.07 6.88 -8.50
C SER A 167 -14.44 5.79 -9.50
N VAL A 168 -13.84 4.60 -9.38
CA VAL A 168 -14.10 3.49 -10.30
C VAL A 168 -15.47 2.87 -10.08
N LEU A 169 -15.94 2.75 -8.84
CA LEU A 169 -17.28 2.23 -8.58
C LEU A 169 -18.37 3.17 -9.10
N ILE A 170 -18.23 4.48 -8.88
CA ILE A 170 -19.17 5.49 -9.38
C ILE A 170 -19.12 5.56 -10.91
N LEU A 171 -17.93 5.51 -11.49
CA LEU A 171 -17.72 5.55 -12.95
C LEU A 171 -17.67 4.16 -13.59
N SER A 172 -18.17 3.13 -12.92
CA SER A 172 -18.09 1.75 -13.39
C SER A 172 -18.74 1.56 -14.76
N PHE A 173 -19.80 2.33 -15.05
CA PHE A 173 -20.47 2.35 -16.34
C PHE A 173 -19.62 2.88 -17.50
N LEU A 174 -18.57 3.65 -17.21
CA LEU A 174 -17.64 4.21 -18.20
C LEU A 174 -16.41 3.31 -18.40
N VAL A 175 -16.21 2.31 -17.53
CA VAL A 175 -15.04 1.43 -17.60
C VAL A 175 -15.19 0.50 -18.81
N PRO A 176 -14.23 0.50 -19.76
CA PRO A 176 -14.29 -0.40 -20.90
C PRO A 176 -14.07 -1.84 -20.47
N TYR A 177 -14.76 -2.79 -21.10
CA TYR A 177 -14.55 -4.21 -20.83
C TYR A 177 -13.14 -4.69 -21.24
N GLY A 178 -12.50 -4.03 -22.20
CA GLY A 178 -11.22 -4.50 -22.77
C GLY A 178 -11.45 -5.84 -23.46
N GLY A 179 -10.66 -6.86 -23.08
CA GLY A 179 -10.87 -8.26 -23.48
C GLY A 179 -11.75 -9.06 -22.51
N LEU A 180 -12.10 -8.52 -21.34
CA LEU A 180 -12.91 -9.18 -20.30
C LEU A 180 -14.40 -8.96 -20.53
N THR A 181 -14.85 -9.23 -21.76
CA THR A 181 -16.27 -9.12 -22.10
C THR A 181 -17.08 -10.22 -21.41
N PRO A 182 -18.37 -9.98 -21.11
CA PRO A 182 -19.24 -11.02 -20.55
C PRO A 182 -19.28 -12.29 -21.40
N GLU A 183 -19.15 -12.15 -22.72
CA GLU A 183 -19.10 -13.28 -23.66
C GLU A 183 -17.83 -14.11 -23.48
N TYR A 184 -16.67 -13.44 -23.38
CA TYR A 184 -15.40 -14.11 -23.14
C TYR A 184 -15.37 -14.82 -21.78
N LEU A 185 -15.84 -14.15 -20.71
CA LEU A 185 -15.89 -14.74 -19.37
C LEU A 185 -16.79 -15.98 -19.29
N ARG A 186 -17.91 -15.99 -20.04
CA ARG A 186 -18.74 -17.21 -20.16
C ARG A 186 -18.07 -18.30 -20.99
N SER A 187 -17.31 -17.96 -22.02
CA SER A 187 -16.63 -18.94 -22.87
C SER A 187 -15.55 -19.74 -22.16
N ILE A 188 -14.95 -19.16 -21.11
CA ILE A 188 -13.89 -19.78 -20.30
C ILE A 188 -14.44 -20.34 -18.98
N ASP A 189 -15.76 -20.44 -18.82
CA ASP A 189 -16.42 -20.93 -17.60
C ASP A 189 -15.94 -20.19 -16.31
N TYR A 190 -15.70 -18.88 -16.43
CA TYR A 190 -15.21 -18.06 -15.33
C TYR A 190 -16.17 -18.08 -14.13
N TYR A 191 -17.47 -17.84 -14.38
CA TYR A 191 -18.48 -17.71 -13.33
C TYR A 191 -18.78 -19.00 -12.56
N SER A 192 -18.51 -20.17 -13.14
CA SER A 192 -18.58 -21.45 -12.44
C SER A 192 -17.31 -21.77 -11.64
N SER A 193 -16.22 -21.08 -11.95
CA SER A 193 -14.91 -21.28 -11.34
C SER A 193 -14.66 -20.37 -10.14
N ILE A 194 -15.39 -19.25 -10.01
CA ILE A 194 -15.23 -18.33 -8.88
C ILE A 194 -15.81 -18.92 -7.59
N SER A 195 -15.06 -18.79 -6.49
CA SER A 195 -15.48 -19.25 -5.16
C SER A 195 -16.15 -18.16 -4.31
N THR A 196 -16.03 -16.90 -4.74
CA THR A 196 -16.54 -15.73 -4.01
C THR A 196 -17.27 -14.77 -4.95
N GLY A 197 -18.34 -14.15 -4.45
CA GLY A 197 -19.13 -13.16 -5.19
C GLY A 197 -18.85 -11.72 -4.72
N GLY A 198 -19.26 -10.74 -5.52
CA GLY A 198 -19.12 -9.31 -5.23
C GLY A 198 -18.83 -8.47 -6.47
N GLU A 199 -18.89 -7.15 -6.34
CA GLU A 199 -18.76 -6.24 -7.50
C GLU A 199 -17.46 -6.44 -8.29
N PHE A 200 -16.36 -6.78 -7.61
CA PHE A 200 -15.06 -7.00 -8.26
C PHE A 200 -14.92 -8.41 -8.87
N PRO A 201 -15.21 -9.52 -8.15
CA PRO A 201 -15.20 -10.85 -8.76
C PRO A 201 -16.23 -11.00 -9.90
N ASP A 202 -17.40 -10.38 -9.78
CA ASP A 202 -18.45 -10.48 -10.81
C ASP A 202 -18.13 -9.64 -12.06
N LYS A 203 -17.38 -8.54 -11.87
CA LYS A 203 -16.95 -7.60 -12.93
C LYS A 203 -15.43 -7.33 -12.83
N PRO A 204 -14.58 -8.28 -13.27
CA PRO A 204 -13.12 -8.16 -13.11
C PRO A 204 -12.52 -6.95 -13.83
N HIS A 205 -13.12 -6.48 -14.94
CA HIS A 205 -12.71 -5.25 -15.63
C HIS A 205 -12.77 -4.00 -14.73
N VAL A 206 -13.76 -3.93 -13.82
CA VAL A 206 -13.88 -2.82 -12.85
C VAL A 206 -12.75 -2.90 -11.84
N ALA A 207 -12.45 -4.09 -11.32
CA ALA A 207 -11.33 -4.30 -10.42
C ALA A 207 -10.00 -3.91 -11.08
N PHE A 208 -9.80 -4.26 -12.35
CA PHE A 208 -8.58 -3.96 -13.09
C PHE A 208 -8.43 -2.47 -13.38
N ALA A 209 -9.51 -1.76 -13.72
CA ALA A 209 -9.50 -0.31 -13.81
C ALA A 209 -9.11 0.35 -12.49
N PHE A 210 -9.63 -0.15 -11.37
CA PHE A 210 -9.21 0.26 -10.03
C PHE A 210 -7.71 0.01 -9.80
N GLY A 211 -7.20 -1.18 -10.11
CA GLY A 211 -5.79 -1.51 -9.94
C GLY A 211 -4.86 -0.60 -10.76
N VAL A 212 -5.20 -0.35 -12.02
CA VAL A 212 -4.44 0.56 -12.90
C VAL A 212 -4.41 1.98 -12.34
N LEU A 213 -5.55 2.50 -11.89
CA LEU A 213 -5.60 3.83 -11.29
C LEU A 213 -4.83 3.90 -9.98
N TYR A 214 -5.02 2.93 -9.09
CA TYR A 214 -4.40 2.90 -7.78
C TYR A 214 -2.86 2.83 -7.86
N PHE A 215 -2.31 1.89 -8.66
CA PHE A 215 -0.87 1.75 -8.83
C PHE A 215 -0.28 2.80 -9.78
N GLY A 216 -1.07 3.33 -10.72
CA GLY A 216 -0.65 4.34 -11.68
C GLY A 216 -0.58 5.75 -11.10
N MET A 217 -1.48 6.12 -10.18
CA MET A 217 -1.57 7.48 -9.64
C MET A 217 -0.28 7.96 -8.94
N PRO A 218 0.41 7.15 -8.11
CA PRO A 218 1.70 7.54 -7.54
C PRO A 218 2.78 7.80 -8.60
N ILE A 219 2.82 6.98 -9.65
CA ILE A 219 3.78 7.14 -10.77
C ILE A 219 3.47 8.43 -11.53
N PHE A 220 2.19 8.65 -11.84
CA PHE A 220 1.73 9.85 -12.52
C PHE A 220 2.06 11.11 -11.73
N MET A 221 1.79 11.13 -10.42
CA MET A 221 2.12 12.26 -9.55
C MET A 221 3.63 12.50 -9.45
N ALA A 222 4.46 11.44 -9.40
CA ALA A 222 5.91 11.57 -9.44
C ALA A 222 6.41 12.18 -10.77
N CYS A 223 5.88 11.73 -11.90
CA CYS A 223 6.18 12.29 -13.22
C CYS A 223 5.72 13.76 -13.35
N LEU A 224 4.51 14.07 -12.89
CA LEU A 224 3.94 15.41 -12.93
C LEU A 224 4.76 16.39 -12.10
N THR A 225 5.11 16.03 -10.86
CA THR A 225 5.95 16.88 -10.00
C THR A 225 7.34 17.10 -10.60
N HIS A 226 7.95 16.07 -11.18
CA HIS A 226 9.22 16.23 -11.89
C HIS A 226 9.10 17.19 -13.08
N PHE A 227 8.03 17.08 -13.87
CA PHE A 227 7.78 17.96 -15.02
C PHE A 227 7.55 19.41 -14.61
N LEU A 228 6.74 19.65 -13.57
CA LEU A 228 6.45 20.98 -13.04
C LEU A 228 7.68 21.64 -12.41
N CYS A 229 8.47 20.90 -11.63
CA CYS A 229 9.72 21.42 -11.03
C CYS A 229 10.79 21.74 -12.09
N LYS A 230 10.91 20.92 -13.13
CA LYS A 230 11.81 21.19 -14.26
C LYS A 230 11.34 22.42 -15.06
N GLY A 231 10.02 22.60 -15.19
CA GLY A 231 9.42 23.81 -15.74
C GLY A 231 9.85 25.08 -14.99
N HIS A 232 9.74 25.08 -13.65
CA HIS A 232 10.18 26.22 -12.83
C HIS A 232 11.68 26.53 -12.92
N SER A 233 12.56 25.53 -13.06
CA SER A 233 14.00 25.76 -13.23
C SER A 233 14.33 26.47 -14.55
N ILE A 234 13.59 26.20 -15.63
CA ILE A 234 13.84 26.78 -16.96
C ILE A 234 13.39 28.25 -17.01
N TYR A 235 12.33 28.61 -16.29
CA TYR A 235 11.87 30.01 -16.21
C TYR A 235 12.79 30.91 -15.37
N GLN A 236 13.50 30.36 -14.38
CA GLN A 236 14.53 31.09 -13.62
C GLN A 236 15.80 31.36 -14.45
N GLU A 237 16.15 30.47 -15.39
CA GLU A 237 17.34 30.63 -16.24
C GLU A 237 17.13 31.60 -17.41
N LYS A 238 15.89 31.74 -17.91
CA LYS A 238 15.54 32.71 -18.96
C LYS A 238 15.21 34.12 -18.45
N GLY A 239 15.22 34.32 -17.13
CA GLY A 239 14.95 35.60 -16.47
C GLY A 239 16.21 36.33 -15.98
N LYS A 240 17.40 35.87 -16.36
CA LYS A 240 18.69 36.56 -16.19
C LYS A 240 19.26 36.91 -17.57
#